data_AF-F0YIW6-F1
#
_entry.id   AF-F0YIW6-F1
#
_cell.length_a   1.000
_cell.length_b   1.000
_cell.length_c   1.000
_cell.angle_alpha   90.00
_cell.angle_beta   90.00
_cell.angle_gamma   90.00
#
_symmetry.space_group_name_H-M   'P 1'
#
loop_
_entity.id
_entity.type
_entity.pdbx_description
1 polymer ?
#
loop_
_entity_poly.entity_id
_entity_poly.type
_entity_poly.pdbx_seq_one_letter_code
_entity_poly.pdbx_strand_id
1 'polypeptide(L)'
;MTPEAVFEKFDTDNSGRINLEEFKIMLGKLKINMSSAKALKYFKMCDADDSGEIDFDEFKVALFACDPNGGNPIGFSPNALLMPQDAFEMFDEDGTGTINEDEFFFVLEYLKLDVSDQKQEQMFLKYDKDGSGEIDYAEFRQIWL
;
A
#
# COMPACT_ATOMS: atom_id res chain seq x y z
N MET A 1 2.94 10.85 10.69
CA MET A 1 2.73 9.63 11.50
C MET A 1 3.15 8.50 10.59
N THR A 2 4.11 7.67 10.98
CA THR A 2 4.65 6.63 10.09
C THR A 2 3.76 5.38 10.11
N PRO A 3 3.77 4.54 9.07
CA PRO A 3 2.97 3.31 9.01
C PRO A 3 3.24 2.38 10.18
N GLU A 4 4.49 2.29 10.66
CA GLU A 4 4.88 1.50 11.83
C GLU A 4 4.24 2.07 13.09
N ALA A 5 4.27 3.38 13.28
CA ALA A 5 3.66 4.02 14.45
C ALA A 5 2.13 3.94 14.44
N VAL A 6 1.54 3.72 13.27
CA VAL A 6 0.13 3.35 13.13
C VAL A 6 -0.02 1.87 13.47
N PHE A 7 0.70 0.96 12.81
CA PHE A 7 0.64 -0.48 13.01
C PHE A 7 0.84 -0.88 14.48
N GLU A 8 1.85 -0.34 15.17
CA GLU A 8 2.12 -0.57 16.60
C GLU A 8 0.98 -0.07 17.51
N LYS A 9 0.16 0.87 17.04
CA LYS A 9 -1.07 1.26 17.76
C LYS A 9 -2.23 0.31 17.49
N PHE A 10 -2.22 -0.37 16.34
CA PHE A 10 -3.24 -1.35 15.96
C PHE A 10 -2.95 -2.71 16.58
N ASP A 11 -1.70 -3.15 16.53
CA ASP A 11 -1.16 -4.37 17.14
C ASP A 11 -1.02 -4.18 18.66
N THR A 12 -2.12 -4.41 19.37
CA THR A 12 -2.21 -4.18 20.81
C THR A 12 -1.52 -5.27 21.62
N ASP A 13 -1.41 -6.47 21.06
CA ASP A 13 -0.73 -7.59 21.69
C ASP A 13 0.75 -7.73 21.26
N ASN A 14 1.23 -6.88 20.36
CA ASN A 14 2.58 -6.90 19.78
C ASN A 14 2.89 -8.25 19.12
N SER A 15 1.88 -8.87 18.51
CA SER A 15 2.04 -10.12 17.76
C SER A 15 2.75 -9.91 16.42
N GLY A 16 2.87 -8.67 15.95
CA GLY A 16 3.36 -8.33 14.63
C GLY A 16 2.32 -8.53 13.53
N ARG A 17 1.06 -8.80 13.90
CA ARG A 17 -0.08 -8.99 13.00
C ARG A 17 -1.32 -8.35 13.63
N ILE A 18 -2.29 -7.95 12.81
CA ILE A 18 -3.54 -7.33 13.27
C ILE A 18 -4.68 -8.30 13.03
N ASN A 19 -5.23 -8.86 14.09
CA ASN A 19 -6.40 -9.73 13.97
C ASN A 19 -7.71 -8.91 13.83
N LEU A 20 -8.81 -9.60 13.55
CA LEU A 20 -10.12 -8.97 13.34
C LEU A 20 -10.64 -8.19 14.57
N GLU A 21 -10.28 -8.60 15.79
CA GLU A 21 -10.70 -7.90 17.02
C GLU A 21 -9.94 -6.59 17.18
N GLU A 22 -8.63 -6.61 16.96
CA GLU A 22 -7.76 -5.44 16.99
C GLU A 22 -8.15 -4.41 15.92
N PHE A 23 -8.44 -4.90 14.71
CA PHE A 23 -8.98 -4.08 13.62
C PHE A 23 -10.26 -3.35 14.04
N LYS A 24 -11.21 -4.05 14.71
CA LYS A 24 -12.46 -3.44 15.20
C LYS A 24 -12.23 -2.41 16.31
N ILE A 25 -11.34 -2.71 17.26
CA ILE A 25 -10.97 -1.79 18.34
C ILE A 25 -10.42 -0.49 17.75
N MET A 26 -9.61 -0.60 16.71
CA MET A 26 -9.02 0.56 16.04
C MET A 26 -10.01 1.40 15.26
N LEU A 27 -10.95 0.78 14.54
CA LEU A 27 -12.06 1.53 13.92
C LEU A 27 -12.84 2.33 14.97
N GLY A 28 -13.06 1.75 16.15
CA GLY A 28 -13.66 2.43 17.29
C GLY A 28 -12.82 3.62 17.80
N LYS A 29 -11.50 3.43 17.96
CA LYS A 29 -10.57 4.50 18.39
C LYS A 29 -10.46 5.65 17.38
N LEU A 30 -10.48 5.35 16.08
CA LEU A 30 -10.47 6.33 15.00
C LEU A 30 -11.83 7.02 14.79
N LYS A 31 -12.84 6.70 15.62
CA LYS A 31 -14.23 7.19 15.51
C LYS A 31 -14.87 6.90 14.15
N ILE A 32 -14.39 5.87 13.46
CA ILE A 32 -14.96 5.43 12.19
C ILE A 32 -16.13 4.50 12.52
N ASN A 33 -17.35 5.04 12.43
CA ASN A 33 -18.55 4.29 12.75
C ASN A 33 -19.01 3.47 11.53
N MET A 34 -18.64 2.19 11.48
CA MET A 34 -19.07 1.28 10.42
C MET A 34 -19.60 -0.05 10.99
N SER A 35 -20.46 -0.73 10.22
CA SER A 35 -21.05 -2.00 10.65
C SER A 35 -20.04 -3.15 10.60
N SER A 36 -20.22 -4.16 11.45
CA SER A 36 -19.35 -5.35 11.51
C SER A 36 -19.19 -6.04 10.14
N ALA A 37 -20.24 -6.01 9.31
CA ALA A 37 -20.20 -6.55 7.95
C ALA A 37 -19.28 -5.75 7.01
N LYS A 38 -19.21 -4.42 7.17
CA LYS A 38 -18.26 -3.58 6.42
C LYS A 38 -16.85 -3.80 6.93
N ALA A 39 -16.64 -3.81 8.25
CA ALA A 39 -15.33 -4.06 8.83
C ALA A 39 -14.76 -5.42 8.39
N LEU A 40 -15.58 -6.47 8.39
CA LEU A 40 -15.19 -7.80 7.90
C LEU A 40 -14.83 -7.79 6.41
N LYS A 41 -15.57 -7.01 5.60
CA LYS A 41 -15.29 -6.87 4.17
C LYS A 41 -13.97 -6.15 3.92
N TYR A 42 -13.67 -5.10 4.67
CA TYR A 42 -12.38 -4.41 4.59
C TYR A 42 -11.24 -5.30 5.08
N PHE A 43 -11.44 -5.97 6.21
CA PHE A 43 -10.48 -6.94 6.73
C PHE A 43 -10.11 -7.99 5.68
N LYS A 44 -11.11 -8.61 5.05
CA LYS A 44 -10.93 -9.55 3.93
C LYS A 44 -10.35 -8.95 2.64
N MET A 45 -10.39 -7.64 2.48
CA MET A 45 -9.73 -6.98 1.35
C MET A 45 -8.24 -6.73 1.63
N CYS A 46 -7.85 -6.70 2.90
CA CYS A 46 -6.48 -6.47 3.35
C CYS A 46 -5.73 -7.79 3.53
N ASP A 47 -6.41 -8.78 4.12
CA ASP A 47 -5.98 -10.18 4.30
C ASP A 47 -5.95 -10.88 2.92
N ALA A 48 -4.88 -10.63 2.18
CA ALA A 48 -4.69 -11.08 0.81
C ALA A 48 -4.33 -12.56 0.75
N ASP A 49 -3.69 -13.07 1.80
CA ASP A 49 -3.35 -14.48 1.95
C ASP A 49 -4.46 -15.31 2.63
N ASP A 50 -5.58 -14.68 3.03
CA ASP A 50 -6.70 -15.28 3.80
C ASP A 50 -6.20 -16.01 5.07
N SER A 51 -5.07 -15.57 5.66
CA SER A 51 -4.54 -16.08 6.92
C SER A 51 -5.44 -15.75 8.11
N GLY A 52 -6.32 -14.75 7.96
CA GLY A 52 -7.21 -14.28 9.00
C GLY A 52 -6.57 -13.25 9.94
N GLU A 53 -5.37 -12.79 9.62
CA GLU A 53 -4.61 -11.77 10.33
C GLU A 53 -3.92 -10.85 9.32
N ILE A 54 -3.96 -9.53 9.52
CA ILE A 54 -3.32 -8.57 8.61
C ILE A 54 -1.87 -8.36 9.05
N ASP A 55 -0.90 -8.77 8.25
CA ASP A 55 0.51 -8.47 8.53
C ASP A 55 0.92 -7.03 8.15
N PHE A 56 2.19 -6.70 8.38
CA PHE A 56 2.67 -5.34 8.14
C PHE A 56 2.61 -4.95 6.66
N ASP A 57 2.85 -5.88 5.74
CA ASP A 57 2.78 -5.63 4.30
C ASP A 57 1.32 -5.45 3.87
N GLU A 58 0.44 -6.35 4.30
CA GLU A 58 -1.00 -6.25 4.08
C GLU A 58 -1.60 -4.97 4.70
N PHE A 59 -1.06 -4.51 5.83
CA PHE A 59 -1.48 -3.28 6.48
C PHE A 59 -1.07 -2.03 5.68
N LYS A 60 0.14 -2.00 5.12
CA LYS A 60 0.58 -0.91 4.23
C LYS A 60 -0.33 -0.82 3.00
N VAL A 61 -0.74 -1.97 2.48
CA VAL A 61 -1.66 -2.09 1.34
C VAL A 61 -3.08 -1.66 1.72
N ALA A 62 -3.55 -2.05 2.90
CA ALA A 62 -4.82 -1.62 3.46
C ALA A 62 -4.90 -0.10 3.60
N LEU A 63 -3.82 0.51 4.10
CA LEU A 63 -3.66 1.96 4.22
C LEU A 63 -3.71 2.65 2.85
N PHE A 64 -3.16 2.02 1.81
CA PHE A 64 -3.26 2.50 0.44
C PHE A 64 -4.70 2.43 -0.09
N ALA A 65 -5.45 1.36 0.22
CA ALA A 65 -6.78 1.12 -0.32
C ALA A 65 -7.93 1.89 0.39
N CYS A 66 -7.72 2.37 1.62
CA CYS A 66 -8.74 3.01 2.45
C CYS A 66 -8.51 4.52 2.63
N ASP A 67 -8.87 5.32 1.62
CA ASP A 67 -9.17 6.76 1.81
C ASP A 67 -10.67 6.94 2.14
N PRO A 68 -11.03 7.36 3.36
CA PRO A 68 -12.42 7.54 3.78
C PRO A 68 -13.07 8.86 3.34
N ASN A 69 -12.36 9.81 2.72
CA ASN A 69 -12.94 11.11 2.30
C ASN A 69 -12.64 11.52 0.84
N GLY A 70 -11.72 10.86 0.14
CA GLY A 70 -11.36 11.18 -1.24
C GLY A 70 -11.98 10.23 -2.26
N GLY A 71 -13.05 10.66 -2.93
CA GLY A 71 -13.45 10.02 -4.19
C GLY A 71 -12.37 10.22 -5.23
N ASN A 72 -11.46 9.26 -5.41
CA ASN A 72 -10.52 9.28 -6.51
C ASN A 72 -10.34 7.87 -7.10
N PRO A 73 -10.86 7.59 -8.31
CA PRO A 73 -10.71 6.29 -8.96
C PRO A 73 -9.29 5.99 -9.47
N ILE A 74 -8.33 6.92 -9.34
CA ILE A 74 -6.93 6.77 -9.80
C ILE A 74 -5.92 7.45 -8.82
N GLY A 75 -6.33 7.78 -7.59
CA GLY A 75 -5.63 8.78 -6.77
C GLY A 75 -4.46 8.25 -5.95
N PHE A 76 -3.24 8.21 -6.50
CA PHE A 76 -2.04 8.34 -5.67
C PHE A 76 -2.14 9.67 -4.90
N SER A 77 -2.58 9.60 -3.65
CA SER A 77 -2.27 10.59 -2.60
C SER A 77 -1.44 9.92 -1.53
N PRO A 78 -0.20 9.54 -1.87
CA PRO A 78 0.72 8.92 -0.93
C PRO A 78 1.06 9.80 0.29
N ASN A 79 0.84 11.11 0.13
CA ASN A 79 1.35 12.15 1.00
C ASN A 79 0.75 12.16 2.43
N ALA A 80 -0.26 11.34 2.72
CA ALA A 80 -0.95 11.38 4.01
C ALA A 80 -0.39 10.40 5.05
N LEU A 81 0.15 9.24 4.66
CA LEU A 81 0.42 8.14 5.61
C LEU A 81 1.69 7.28 5.35
N LEU A 82 2.30 7.31 4.15
CA LEU A 82 3.50 6.54 3.81
C LEU A 82 4.62 7.48 3.33
N MET A 83 5.86 7.25 3.76
CA MET A 83 7.01 7.97 3.21
C MET A 83 7.36 7.40 1.83
N PRO A 84 7.97 8.20 0.92
CA PRO A 84 8.40 7.69 -0.39
C PRO A 84 9.30 6.46 -0.30
N GLN A 85 10.03 6.33 0.82
CA GLN A 85 10.95 5.24 1.09
C GLN A 85 10.21 3.93 1.41
N ASP A 86 9.22 3.98 2.29
CA ASP A 86 8.39 2.83 2.68
C ASP A 86 7.64 2.26 1.47
N ALA A 87 7.22 3.14 0.56
CA ALA A 87 6.59 2.74 -0.68
C ALA A 87 7.61 2.09 -1.62
N PHE A 88 8.76 2.72 -1.83
CA PHE A 88 9.82 2.18 -2.67
C PHE A 88 10.22 0.76 -2.24
N GLU A 89 10.38 0.51 -0.94
CA GLU A 89 10.68 -0.81 -0.38
C GLU A 89 9.54 -1.83 -0.58
N MET A 90 8.30 -1.39 -0.80
CA MET A 90 7.22 -2.31 -1.19
C MET A 90 7.23 -2.67 -2.67
N PHE A 91 7.77 -1.80 -3.51
CA PHE A 91 7.88 -2.06 -4.95
C PHE A 91 9.13 -2.89 -5.28
N ASP A 92 10.24 -2.61 -4.59
CA ASP A 92 11.51 -3.32 -4.70
C ASP A 92 11.47 -4.64 -3.89
N GLU A 93 10.80 -5.66 -4.43
CA GLU A 93 10.59 -6.95 -3.76
C GLU A 93 11.93 -7.70 -3.58
N ASP A 94 12.85 -7.56 -4.54
CA ASP A 94 14.14 -8.23 -4.50
C ASP A 94 15.22 -7.47 -3.70
N GLY A 95 14.93 -6.23 -3.29
CA GLY A 95 15.81 -5.39 -2.47
C GLY A 95 17.06 -4.94 -3.21
N THR A 96 17.01 -4.83 -4.54
CA THR A 96 18.12 -4.36 -5.37
C THR A 96 18.40 -2.88 -5.18
N GLY A 97 17.44 -2.12 -4.65
CA GLY A 97 17.50 -0.67 -4.52
C GLY A 97 17.01 0.06 -5.77
N THR A 98 16.35 -0.66 -6.67
CA THR A 98 15.86 -0.23 -7.99
C THR A 98 14.58 -1.00 -8.32
N ILE A 99 13.59 -0.35 -8.92
CA ILE A 99 12.34 -1.03 -9.32
C ILE A 99 12.43 -1.35 -10.80
N ASN A 100 12.45 -2.63 -11.14
CA ASN A 100 12.43 -3.07 -12.54
C ASN A 100 10.99 -3.06 -13.12
N GLU A 101 10.86 -3.31 -14.43
CA GLU A 101 9.56 -3.28 -15.11
C GLU A 101 8.57 -4.32 -14.56
N ASP A 102 9.06 -5.52 -14.22
CA ASP A 102 8.24 -6.61 -13.69
C ASP A 102 7.71 -6.29 -12.28
N GLU A 103 8.55 -5.71 -11.43
CA GLU A 103 8.18 -5.25 -10.09
C GLU A 103 7.16 -4.10 -10.13
N PHE A 104 7.37 -3.16 -11.04
CA PHE A 104 6.42 -2.08 -11.29
C PHE A 104 5.06 -2.63 -11.74
N PHE A 105 5.06 -3.63 -12.62
CA PHE A 105 3.86 -4.31 -13.08
C PHE A 105 3.16 -5.07 -11.95
N PHE A 106 3.91 -5.85 -11.18
CA PHE A 106 3.38 -6.68 -10.10
C PHE A 106 2.65 -5.83 -9.07
N VAL A 107 3.20 -4.68 -8.70
CA VAL A 107 2.50 -3.82 -7.75
C VAL A 107 1.24 -3.19 -8.36
N LEU A 108 1.23 -2.81 -9.63
CA LEU A 108 0.00 -2.32 -10.26
C LEU A 108 -1.11 -3.38 -10.28
N GLU A 109 -0.76 -4.64 -10.54
CA GLU A 109 -1.69 -5.78 -10.48
C GLU A 109 -2.15 -6.05 -9.04
N TYR A 110 -1.22 -6.06 -8.10
CA TYR A 110 -1.48 -6.26 -6.67
C TYR A 110 -2.41 -5.17 -6.10
N LEU A 111 -2.22 -3.92 -6.52
CA LEU A 111 -3.10 -2.79 -6.20
C LEU A 111 -4.45 -2.83 -6.94
N LYS A 112 -4.68 -3.86 -7.76
CA LYS A 112 -5.89 -4.05 -8.60
C LYS A 112 -6.17 -2.85 -9.49
N LEU A 113 -5.11 -2.17 -9.95
CA LEU A 113 -5.20 -1.10 -10.91
C LEU A 113 -5.24 -1.73 -12.31
N ASP A 114 -6.41 -1.68 -12.94
CA ASP A 114 -6.61 -2.15 -14.32
C ASP A 114 -5.95 -1.16 -15.29
N VAL A 115 -4.63 -1.32 -15.45
CA VAL A 115 -3.80 -0.55 -16.36
C VAL A 115 -3.37 -1.49 -17.47
N SER A 116 -3.69 -1.16 -18.71
CA SER A 116 -3.24 -1.91 -19.87
C SER A 116 -1.71 -1.91 -19.99
N ASP A 117 -1.12 -3.01 -20.46
CA ASP A 117 0.33 -3.19 -20.67
C ASP A 117 0.99 -1.97 -21.35
N GLN A 118 0.40 -1.48 -22.45
CA GLN A 118 0.89 -0.31 -23.21
C GLN A 118 0.97 0.98 -22.38
N LYS A 119 0.12 1.11 -21.38
CA LYS A 119 0.07 2.29 -20.51
C LYS A 119 1.00 2.14 -19.31
N GLN A 120 1.27 0.91 -18.88
CA GLN A 120 2.28 0.61 -17.87
C GLN A 120 3.68 0.85 -18.45
N GLU A 121 3.97 0.35 -19.64
CA GLU A 121 5.22 0.59 -20.37
C GLU A 121 5.46 2.11 -20.57
N GLN A 122 4.42 2.85 -20.96
CA GLN A 122 4.51 4.31 -21.07
C GLN A 122 4.71 5.03 -19.74
N MET A 123 4.17 4.50 -18.65
CA MET A 123 4.41 5.05 -17.31
C MET A 123 5.86 4.77 -16.91
N PHE A 124 6.32 3.54 -17.05
CA PHE A 124 7.67 3.12 -16.75
C PHE A 124 8.70 3.99 -17.50
N LEU A 125 8.61 4.06 -18.84
CA LEU A 125 9.48 4.87 -19.69
C LEU A 125 9.44 6.37 -19.42
N LYS A 126 8.34 6.87 -18.82
CA LYS A 126 8.23 8.28 -18.48
C LYS A 126 9.05 8.62 -17.23
N TYR A 127 9.22 7.65 -16.34
CA TYR A 127 9.83 7.83 -15.02
C TYR A 127 11.28 7.32 -14.97
N ASP A 128 11.64 6.32 -15.77
CA ASP A 128 13.02 5.99 -16.13
C ASP A 128 13.59 7.15 -16.97
N LYS A 129 14.24 8.11 -16.30
CA LYS A 129 14.77 9.34 -16.91
C LYS A 129 16.13 9.11 -17.53
N ASP A 130 16.92 8.25 -16.93
CA ASP A 130 18.27 7.96 -17.38
C ASP A 130 18.31 6.85 -18.46
N GLY A 131 17.20 6.15 -18.67
CA GLY A 131 17.05 5.10 -19.67
C GLY A 131 17.79 3.82 -19.27
N SER A 132 17.96 3.60 -17.97
CA SER A 132 18.64 2.43 -17.42
C SER A 132 17.81 1.16 -17.57
N GLY A 133 16.49 1.27 -17.75
CA GLY A 133 15.56 0.15 -17.71
C GLY A 133 15.13 -0.24 -16.30
N GLU A 134 15.50 0.55 -15.29
CA GLU A 134 15.16 0.39 -13.88
C GLU A 134 14.81 1.77 -13.30
N ILE A 135 13.94 1.84 -12.29
CA ILE A 135 13.57 3.09 -11.63
C ILE A 135 14.31 3.18 -10.29
N ASP A 136 15.23 4.13 -10.16
CA ASP A 136 15.94 4.34 -8.90
C ASP A 136 15.08 5.11 -7.87
N TYR A 137 15.53 5.14 -6.61
CA TYR A 137 14.79 5.87 -5.56
C TYR A 137 14.65 7.37 -5.84
N ALA A 138 15.60 8.01 -6.54
CA ALA A 138 15.53 9.42 -6.88
C ALA A 138 14.49 9.70 -7.97
N GLU A 139 14.34 8.79 -8.93
CA GLU A 139 13.32 8.80 -9.96
C GLU A 139 11.95 8.47 -9.37
N PHE A 140 11.85 7.43 -8.53
CA PHE A 140 10.63 7.08 -7.81
C PHE A 140 10.12 8.24 -6.95
N ARG A 141 11.01 8.97 -6.27
CA ARG A 141 10.63 10.14 -5.47
C ARG A 141 10.04 11.27 -6.32
N GLN A 142 10.38 11.38 -7.60
CA GLN A 142 9.75 12.32 -8.53
C GLN A 142 8.36 11.85 -9.00
N ILE A 143 8.05 10.56 -8.89
CA ILE A 143 6.69 10.02 -9.07
C ILE A 143 5.82 10.37 -7.86
N TRP A 144 6.43 10.32 -6.67
CA TRP A 144 5.75 10.43 -5.38
C TRP A 144 5.50 11.88 -4.91
N LEU A 145 6.30 12.85 -5.35
CA LEU A 145 6.20 14.29 -5.02
C LEU A 145 5.54 15.12 -6.13
#